data_AF-A0A2S2P7I3-F1
#
_entry.id   AF-A0A2S2P7I3-F1
#
_cell.length_a   1.000
_cell.length_b   1.000
_cell.length_c   1.000
_cell.angle_alpha   90.00
_cell.angle_beta   90.00
_cell.angle_gamma   90.00
#
_symmetry.space_group_name_H-M   'P 1'
#
loop_
_entity.id
_entity.type
_entity.pdbx_description
1 polymer ?
#
loop_
_entity_poly.entity_id
_entity_poly.type
_entity_poly.pdbx_seq_one_letter_code
_entity_poly.pdbx_strand_id
1 'polypeptide(L)'
;KKKSCDLYSFSQSSDFIRSTNLKKPKEVEQFLIFLEEIKQKIANYLGKTFNNMISASCSKYDHGDYLLCHDDRVDDRSVAFIYYLNYDWLPEWGGTLDVYSVDDMNCATEIVQNINPEFNSLIFFPVEKYTYHQVAENTSTFSRISINGWFHCDDLSWEMYNQPVKYLSPIYTPHSVSPDRCKTVAEMCIEPMFEESIYREAIRETFIANGYIMCDGFFKPSMLDILSNEIFSNSMHWKIKGPLNKR
;
A
#
# COMPACT_ATOMS: atom_id res chain seq x y z
N LYS A 1 -6.71 4.21 -17.10
CA LYS A 1 -7.74 3.35 -16.45
C LYS A 1 -7.55 3.45 -14.95
N LYS A 2 -8.63 3.63 -14.17
CA LYS A 2 -8.56 3.56 -12.71
C LYS A 2 -8.19 2.14 -12.28
N LYS A 3 -7.30 2.02 -11.30
CA LYS A 3 -6.89 0.79 -10.64
C LYS A 3 -7.04 0.99 -9.14
N SER A 4 -7.58 0.00 -8.45
CA SER A 4 -7.79 0.04 -7.01
C SER A 4 -7.68 -1.38 -6.45
N CYS A 5 -6.92 -1.52 -5.37
CA CYS A 5 -6.86 -2.70 -4.53
C CYS A 5 -6.51 -2.26 -3.09
N ASP A 6 -6.16 -3.21 -2.23
CA ASP A 6 -5.65 -2.96 -0.88
C ASP A 6 -4.40 -2.04 -0.86
N LEU A 7 -3.47 -2.22 -1.80
CA LEU A 7 -2.20 -1.49 -1.83
C LEU A 7 -2.31 -0.08 -2.44
N TYR A 8 -3.26 0.17 -3.34
CA TYR A 8 -3.28 1.41 -4.10
C TYR A 8 -4.66 1.81 -4.62
N SER A 9 -4.80 3.10 -4.91
CA SER A 9 -5.86 3.66 -5.76
C SER A 9 -5.25 4.75 -6.63
N PHE A 10 -5.23 4.58 -7.95
CA PHE A 10 -4.80 5.61 -8.91
C PHE A 10 -5.21 5.26 -10.34
N SER A 11 -5.04 6.18 -11.27
CA SER A 11 -5.24 5.94 -12.71
C SER A 11 -3.91 5.72 -13.42
N GLN A 12 -3.83 4.70 -14.28
CA GLN A 12 -2.64 4.43 -15.08
C GLN A 12 -2.95 4.34 -16.57
N SER A 13 -2.06 4.85 -17.42
CA SER A 13 -2.09 4.59 -18.85
C SER A 13 -1.68 3.14 -19.16
N SER A 14 -1.87 2.71 -20.41
CA SER A 14 -1.14 1.53 -20.89
C SER A 14 0.36 1.82 -20.93
N ASP A 15 1.17 0.77 -20.83
CA ASP A 15 2.61 0.88 -20.99
C ASP A 15 2.96 1.41 -22.38
N PHE A 16 3.78 2.44 -22.46
CA PHE A 16 4.09 3.11 -23.72
C PHE A 16 4.81 2.19 -24.69
N ILE A 17 5.74 1.37 -24.21
CA ILE A 17 6.60 0.52 -25.06
C ILE A 17 5.82 -0.71 -25.54
N ARG A 18 5.09 -1.37 -24.65
CA ARG A 18 4.28 -2.55 -24.98
C ARG A 18 3.04 -2.21 -25.79
N SER A 19 2.55 -0.97 -25.73
CA SER A 19 1.41 -0.52 -26.52
C SER A 19 1.87 -0.05 -27.92
N THR A 20 2.03 -1.01 -28.82
CA THR A 20 2.46 -0.76 -30.22
C THR A 20 1.41 0.01 -31.04
N ASN A 21 0.12 -0.13 -30.71
CA ASN A 21 -0.98 0.48 -31.46
C ASN A 21 -1.29 1.93 -31.04
N LEU A 22 -0.59 2.48 -30.04
CA LEU A 22 -0.81 3.85 -29.59
C LEU A 22 0.15 4.79 -30.32
N LYS A 23 -0.42 5.77 -31.05
CA LYS A 23 0.34 6.93 -31.52
C LYS A 23 0.78 7.74 -30.30
N LYS A 24 2.08 7.76 -30.04
CA LYS A 24 2.66 8.49 -28.91
C LYS A 24 2.81 9.97 -29.28
N PRO A 25 2.62 10.90 -28.34
CA PRO A 25 3.10 12.26 -28.51
C PRO A 25 4.60 12.27 -28.77
N LYS A 26 5.09 13.22 -29.58
CA LYS A 26 6.52 13.30 -29.94
C LYS A 26 7.40 13.47 -28.71
N GLU A 27 6.90 14.19 -27.73
CA GLU A 27 7.55 14.46 -26.45
C GLU A 27 7.76 13.17 -25.66
N VAL A 28 6.79 12.24 -25.70
CA VAL A 28 6.92 10.92 -25.08
C VAL A 28 7.93 10.08 -25.85
N GLU A 29 7.95 10.12 -27.18
CA GLU A 29 8.96 9.42 -27.98
C GLU A 29 10.38 9.92 -27.68
N GLN A 30 10.57 11.24 -27.58
CA GLN A 30 11.84 11.85 -27.19
C GLN A 30 12.26 11.43 -25.77
N PHE A 31 11.31 11.41 -24.83
CA PHE A 31 11.58 10.96 -23.47
C PHE A 31 11.99 9.49 -23.41
N LEU A 32 11.37 8.61 -24.21
CA LEU A 32 11.75 7.20 -24.29
C LEU A 32 13.16 7.00 -24.88
N ILE A 33 13.54 7.79 -25.88
CA ILE A 33 14.92 7.78 -26.41
C ILE A 33 15.91 8.21 -25.32
N PHE A 34 15.60 9.28 -24.59
CA PHE A 34 16.42 9.73 -23.46
C PHE A 34 16.53 8.66 -22.37
N LEU A 35 15.45 7.92 -22.07
CA LEU A 35 15.48 6.82 -21.11
C LEU A 35 16.43 5.70 -21.55
N GLU A 36 16.53 5.39 -22.85
CA GLU A 36 17.51 4.43 -23.35
C GLU A 36 18.96 4.92 -23.15
N GLU A 37 19.24 6.20 -23.42
CA GLU A 37 20.57 6.77 -23.21
C GLU A 37 20.97 6.78 -21.73
N ILE A 38 20.06 7.19 -20.84
CA ILE A 38 20.35 7.25 -19.40
C ILE A 38 20.44 5.85 -18.78
N LYS A 39 19.67 4.88 -19.26
CA LYS A 39 19.75 3.47 -18.86
C LYS A 39 21.18 2.95 -19.04
N GLN A 40 21.82 3.22 -20.19
CA GLN A 40 23.20 2.80 -20.44
C GLN A 40 24.22 3.49 -19.51
N LYS A 41 24.01 4.78 -19.21
CA LYS A 41 24.88 5.50 -18.27
C LYS A 41 24.76 4.96 -16.84
N ILE A 42 23.53 4.66 -16.40
CA ILE A 42 23.27 4.07 -15.08
C ILE A 42 23.82 2.64 -15.00
N ALA A 43 23.66 1.84 -16.06
CA ALA A 43 24.26 0.51 -16.16
C ALA A 43 25.78 0.57 -15.90
N ASN A 44 26.48 1.47 -16.59
CA ASN A 44 27.92 1.68 -16.43
C ASN A 44 28.29 2.15 -15.02
N TYR A 45 27.54 3.09 -14.45
CA TYR A 45 27.80 3.60 -13.10
C TYR A 45 27.63 2.52 -12.03
N LEU A 46 26.60 1.67 -12.16
CA LEU A 46 26.31 0.61 -11.21
C LEU A 46 27.13 -0.67 -11.46
N GLY A 47 27.82 -0.77 -12.60
CA GLY A 47 28.46 -2.02 -13.02
C GLY A 47 27.45 -3.16 -13.24
N LYS A 48 26.21 -2.83 -13.62
CA LYS A 48 25.12 -3.79 -13.87
C LYS A 48 24.80 -3.84 -15.37
N THR A 49 24.40 -5.01 -15.86
CA THR A 49 23.95 -5.17 -17.25
C THR A 49 22.42 -5.17 -17.29
N PHE A 50 21.81 -4.09 -17.78
CA PHE A 50 20.37 -4.07 -18.03
C PHE A 50 20.03 -4.78 -19.34
N ASN A 51 18.85 -5.38 -19.41
CA ASN A 51 18.33 -5.92 -20.65
C ASN A 51 17.71 -4.79 -21.51
N ASN A 52 17.20 -5.15 -22.69
CA ASN A 52 16.63 -4.18 -23.62
C ASN A 52 15.23 -3.69 -23.21
N MET A 53 14.65 -4.20 -22.13
CA MET A 53 13.31 -3.82 -21.71
C MET A 53 13.34 -2.57 -20.82
N ILE A 54 12.51 -1.61 -21.19
CA ILE A 54 12.06 -0.51 -20.33
C ILE A 54 10.55 -0.67 -20.22
N SER A 55 10.02 -0.51 -19.02
CA SER A 55 8.60 -0.29 -18.81
C SER A 55 8.38 1.17 -18.45
N ALA A 56 7.36 1.78 -19.03
CA ALA A 56 7.08 3.20 -18.84
C ALA A 56 5.59 3.45 -19.00
N SER A 57 4.99 4.07 -18.00
CA SER A 57 3.56 4.39 -17.99
C SER A 57 3.33 5.76 -17.36
N CYS A 58 2.22 6.40 -17.71
CA CYS A 58 1.76 7.59 -17.01
C CYS A 58 0.83 7.17 -15.87
N SER A 59 1.10 7.70 -14.68
CA SER A 59 0.26 7.56 -13.50
C SER A 59 -0.35 8.91 -13.14
N LYS A 60 -1.63 8.88 -12.78
CA LYS A 60 -2.43 10.02 -12.35
C LYS A 60 -3.09 9.68 -11.02
N TYR A 61 -2.76 10.47 -10.00
CA TYR A 61 -3.35 10.40 -8.68
C TYR A 61 -4.28 11.59 -8.51
N ASP A 62 -5.59 11.34 -8.45
CA ASP A 62 -6.59 12.36 -8.12
C ASP A 62 -6.74 12.51 -6.60
N HIS A 63 -7.65 13.36 -6.13
CA HIS A 63 -7.95 13.48 -4.70
C HIS A 63 -8.27 12.10 -4.08
N GLY A 64 -7.61 11.77 -2.96
CA GLY A 64 -7.75 10.51 -2.24
C GLY A 64 -6.99 9.32 -2.84
N ASP A 65 -6.25 9.52 -3.93
CA ASP A 65 -5.41 8.47 -4.51
C ASP A 65 -4.06 8.34 -3.81
N TYR A 66 -3.57 7.10 -3.74
CA TYR A 66 -2.37 6.72 -3.00
C TYR A 66 -1.76 5.42 -3.56
N LEU A 67 -0.53 5.14 -3.13
CA LEU A 67 0.13 3.84 -3.30
C LEU A 67 0.91 3.56 -2.01
N LEU A 68 0.43 2.62 -1.20
CA LEU A 68 0.96 2.35 0.15
C LEU A 68 2.37 1.71 0.09
N CYS A 69 2.97 1.55 1.27
CA CYS A 69 4.34 1.06 1.47
C CYS A 69 4.61 -0.28 0.74
N HIS A 70 5.56 -0.26 -0.20
CA HIS A 70 6.02 -1.41 -1.00
C HIS A 70 7.50 -1.25 -1.39
N ASP A 71 8.11 -2.29 -1.97
CA ASP A 71 9.54 -2.31 -2.34
C ASP A 71 9.79 -2.54 -3.84
N ASP A 72 8.73 -2.48 -4.66
CA ASP A 72 8.75 -2.63 -6.12
C ASP A 72 9.29 -3.96 -6.68
N ARG A 73 9.58 -4.94 -5.82
CA ARG A 73 10.13 -6.24 -6.21
C ARG A 73 9.11 -7.07 -6.97
N VAL A 74 9.23 -7.01 -8.30
CA VAL A 74 8.51 -7.86 -9.24
C VAL A 74 9.50 -8.30 -10.31
N ASP A 75 9.68 -9.61 -10.44
CA ASP A 75 10.47 -10.26 -11.49
C ASP A 75 11.82 -9.56 -11.71
N ASP A 76 11.98 -8.95 -12.87
CA ASP A 76 13.20 -8.43 -13.51
C ASP A 76 13.45 -6.93 -13.31
N ARG A 77 12.69 -6.25 -12.45
CA ARG A 77 12.87 -4.83 -12.17
C ARG A 77 14.18 -4.58 -11.42
N SER A 78 15.00 -3.65 -11.91
CA SER A 78 16.33 -3.35 -11.35
C SER A 78 16.47 -1.91 -10.86
N VAL A 79 15.98 -0.94 -11.63
CA VAL A 79 16.00 0.48 -11.25
C VAL A 79 14.64 1.07 -11.56
N ALA A 80 13.99 1.65 -10.55
CA ALA A 80 12.75 2.39 -10.72
C ALA A 80 13.07 3.84 -11.07
N PHE A 81 12.18 4.47 -11.84
CA PHE A 81 12.25 5.90 -12.12
C PHE A 81 10.88 6.56 -12.02
N ILE A 82 10.89 7.85 -11.67
CA ILE A 82 9.71 8.69 -11.63
C ILE A 82 10.06 10.06 -12.18
N TYR A 83 9.33 10.49 -13.21
CA TYR A 83 9.41 11.81 -13.81
C TYR A 83 8.14 12.60 -13.50
N TYR A 84 8.28 13.72 -12.81
CA TYR A 84 7.16 14.53 -12.36
C TYR A 84 6.79 15.64 -13.35
N LEU A 85 5.48 15.80 -13.56
CA LEU A 85 4.89 16.76 -14.49
C LEU A 85 4.01 17.80 -13.76
N ASN A 86 4.29 18.06 -12.49
CA ASN A 86 3.43 18.85 -11.59
C ASN A 86 4.01 20.24 -11.36
N TYR A 87 3.41 21.26 -11.97
CA TYR A 87 3.80 22.67 -11.77
C TYR A 87 3.33 23.17 -10.41
N ASP A 88 4.19 23.92 -9.72
CA ASP A 88 3.92 24.61 -8.45
C ASP A 88 3.22 23.73 -7.40
N TRP A 89 3.62 22.45 -7.31
CA TRP A 89 3.04 21.51 -6.36
C TRP A 89 3.42 21.86 -4.93
N LEU A 90 2.42 22.04 -4.07
CA LEU A 90 2.64 22.42 -2.68
C LEU A 90 2.79 21.19 -1.77
N PRO A 91 3.65 21.24 -0.74
CA PRO A 91 3.83 20.11 0.17
C PRO A 91 2.54 19.64 0.87
N GLU A 92 1.65 20.56 1.20
CA GLU A 92 0.37 20.27 1.85
C GLU A 92 -0.63 19.51 0.96
N TRP A 93 -0.38 19.42 -0.35
CA TRP A 93 -1.21 18.67 -1.31
C TRP A 93 -0.94 17.17 -1.26
N GLY A 94 0.04 16.72 -0.47
CA GLY A 94 0.42 15.31 -0.37
C GLY A 94 0.98 14.79 -1.69
N GLY A 95 0.74 13.51 -2.00
CA GLY A 95 1.31 12.90 -3.21
C GLY A 95 2.83 12.78 -3.20
N THR A 96 3.46 12.84 -2.03
CA THR A 96 4.91 12.77 -1.87
C THR A 96 5.42 11.35 -2.11
N LEU A 97 6.64 11.22 -2.59
CA LEU A 97 7.37 9.96 -2.52
C LEU A 97 7.99 9.87 -1.12
N ASP A 98 7.45 8.99 -0.29
CA ASP A 98 7.98 8.74 1.05
C ASP A 98 8.90 7.52 1.03
N VAL A 99 10.06 7.64 1.65
CA VAL A 99 11.05 6.56 1.78
C VAL A 99 11.13 6.14 3.24
N TYR A 100 11.08 4.84 3.50
CA TYR A 100 11.09 4.27 4.85
C TYR A 100 12.47 3.78 5.27
N SER A 101 12.77 3.92 6.57
CA SER A 101 13.82 3.13 7.22
C SER A 101 13.37 1.69 7.46
N VAL A 102 14.35 0.84 7.76
CA VAL A 102 14.14 -0.58 8.07
C VAL A 102 14.74 -0.94 9.42
N ASP A 103 14.08 -1.84 10.16
CA ASP A 103 14.60 -2.39 11.42
C ASP A 103 15.50 -3.64 11.21
N ASP A 104 15.99 -4.22 12.31
CA ASP A 104 16.79 -5.47 12.32
C ASP A 104 16.01 -6.71 11.83
N MET A 105 14.70 -6.58 11.61
CA MET A 105 13.84 -7.58 11.00
C MET A 105 13.55 -7.26 9.53
N ASN A 106 14.21 -6.23 8.98
CA ASN A 106 14.05 -5.69 7.65
C ASN A 106 12.60 -5.28 7.32
N CYS A 107 11.89 -4.78 8.32
CA CYS A 107 10.54 -4.27 8.19
C CYS A 107 10.54 -2.74 8.08
N ALA A 108 9.68 -2.18 7.24
CA ALA A 108 9.48 -0.74 7.13
C ALA A 108 8.99 -0.15 8.47
N THR A 109 9.66 0.89 8.97
CA THR A 109 9.39 1.50 10.28
C THR A 109 8.85 2.92 10.20
N GLU A 110 9.68 3.90 9.85
CA GLU A 110 9.33 5.32 9.82
C GLU A 110 9.76 5.96 8.51
N ILE A 111 9.08 7.05 8.13
CA ILE A 111 9.42 7.83 6.94
C ILE A 111 10.67 8.64 7.28
N VAL A 112 11.77 8.37 6.58
CA VAL A 112 13.05 9.10 6.75
C VAL A 112 13.24 10.19 5.70
N GLN A 113 12.53 10.10 4.58
CA GLN A 113 12.57 11.11 3.53
C GLN A 113 11.19 11.26 2.88
N ASN A 114 10.81 12.50 2.63
CA ASN A 114 9.58 12.88 1.96
C ASN A 114 9.97 13.79 0.78
N ILE A 115 9.65 13.37 -0.45
CA ILE A 115 10.06 14.06 -1.67
C ILE A 115 8.81 14.59 -2.39
N ASN A 116 8.70 15.91 -2.47
CA ASN A 116 7.62 16.57 -3.19
C ASN A 116 7.73 16.37 -4.71
N PRO A 117 6.61 16.18 -5.41
CA PRO A 117 6.63 16.04 -6.86
C PRO A 117 6.85 17.40 -7.54
N GLU A 118 8.10 17.72 -7.85
CA GLU A 118 8.49 18.97 -8.49
C GLU A 118 8.46 18.86 -10.02
N PHE A 119 7.96 19.90 -10.71
CA PHE A 119 7.93 19.91 -12.18
C PHE A 119 9.31 19.65 -12.79
N ASN A 120 9.36 18.76 -13.79
CA ASN A 120 10.57 18.43 -14.54
C ASN A 120 11.70 17.83 -13.69
N SER A 121 11.36 17.25 -12.54
CA SER A 121 12.29 16.45 -11.74
C SER A 121 12.18 14.96 -12.11
N LEU A 122 13.34 14.30 -12.18
CA LEU A 122 13.49 12.89 -12.50
C LEU A 122 14.26 12.20 -11.38
N ILE A 123 13.62 11.22 -10.76
CA ILE A 123 14.19 10.44 -9.66
C ILE A 123 14.47 9.03 -10.16
N PHE A 124 15.62 8.48 -9.78
CA PHE A 124 15.98 7.08 -9.94
C PHE A 124 16.31 6.47 -8.58
N PHE A 125 15.89 5.23 -8.35
CA PHE A 125 16.31 4.46 -7.18
C PHE A 125 16.40 2.97 -7.51
N PRO A 126 17.32 2.24 -6.87
CA PRO A 126 17.45 0.81 -7.10
C PRO A 126 16.23 0.06 -6.56
N VAL A 127 15.81 -0.99 -7.27
CA VAL A 127 14.83 -1.96 -6.79
C VAL A 127 15.59 -3.07 -6.11
N GLU A 128 15.69 -2.99 -4.78
CA GLU A 128 16.46 -3.93 -3.96
C GLU A 128 15.64 -4.41 -2.77
N LYS A 129 16.24 -5.27 -1.92
CA LYS A 129 15.56 -5.66 -0.68
C LYS A 129 15.43 -4.44 0.21
N TYR A 130 14.23 -4.26 0.74
CA TYR A 130 13.95 -3.28 1.79
C TYR A 130 14.06 -1.81 1.35
N THR A 131 14.01 -1.56 0.04
CA THR A 131 13.84 -0.21 -0.54
C THR A 131 12.37 0.22 -0.46
N TYR A 132 11.85 0.26 0.77
CA TYR A 132 10.45 0.54 1.03
C TYR A 132 10.11 2.00 0.78
N HIS A 133 9.04 2.23 0.02
CA HIS A 133 8.55 3.55 -0.30
C HIS A 133 7.04 3.53 -0.55
N GLN A 134 6.42 4.71 -0.55
CA GLN A 134 5.01 4.90 -0.88
C GLN A 134 4.80 6.21 -1.66
N VAL A 135 3.63 6.34 -2.28
CA VAL A 135 3.07 7.63 -2.69
C VAL A 135 2.01 8.01 -1.67
N ALA A 136 2.29 9.04 -0.87
CA ALA A 136 1.34 9.57 0.10
C ALA A 136 0.03 9.97 -0.60
N GLU A 137 -1.07 9.95 0.15
CA GLU A 137 -2.38 10.36 -0.36
C GLU A 137 -2.31 11.76 -0.97
N ASN A 138 -2.88 11.93 -2.16
CA ASN A 138 -3.09 13.26 -2.73
C ASN A 138 -4.32 13.89 -2.08
N THR A 139 -4.10 14.88 -1.23
CA THR A 139 -5.16 15.60 -0.50
C THR A 139 -5.69 16.79 -1.29
N SER A 140 -5.04 17.17 -2.40
CA SER A 140 -5.47 18.29 -3.23
C SER A 140 -6.61 17.92 -4.18
N THR A 141 -7.24 18.94 -4.75
CA THR A 141 -8.19 18.80 -5.87
C THR A 141 -7.49 18.67 -7.23
N PHE A 142 -6.17 18.86 -7.29
CA PHE A 142 -5.39 18.78 -8.51
C PHE A 142 -4.90 17.36 -8.75
N SER A 143 -4.80 16.95 -10.01
CA SER A 143 -4.24 15.65 -10.35
C SER A 143 -2.72 15.68 -10.32
N ARG A 144 -2.09 14.80 -9.52
CA ARG A 144 -0.65 14.57 -9.58
C ARG A 144 -0.33 13.62 -10.74
N ILE A 145 0.46 14.08 -11.70
CA ILE A 145 0.85 13.34 -12.89
C ILE A 145 2.34 13.00 -12.86
N SER A 146 2.67 11.76 -13.21
CA SER A 146 4.04 11.31 -13.39
C SER A 146 4.17 10.32 -14.53
N ILE A 147 5.33 10.28 -15.19
CA ILE A 147 5.75 9.13 -15.99
C ILE A 147 6.68 8.29 -15.12
N ASN A 148 6.37 7.03 -14.91
CA ASN A 148 7.15 6.14 -14.06
C ASN A 148 7.26 4.74 -14.66
N GLY A 149 8.26 4.01 -14.20
CA GLY A 149 8.49 2.64 -14.63
C GLY A 149 9.85 2.13 -14.20
N TRP A 150 10.37 1.12 -14.91
CA TRP A 150 11.55 0.39 -14.51
C TRP A 150 12.50 0.13 -15.68
N PHE A 151 13.80 0.13 -15.37
CA PHE A 151 14.82 -0.56 -16.16
C PHE A 151 14.95 -1.99 -15.67
N HIS A 152 15.02 -2.92 -16.61
CA HIS A 152 14.97 -4.34 -16.33
C HIS A 152 16.33 -5.02 -16.49
N CYS A 153 16.54 -6.12 -15.78
CA CYS A 153 17.78 -6.90 -15.77
C CYS A 153 17.43 -8.38 -15.73
N ASP A 154 18.12 -9.20 -16.53
CA ASP A 154 17.90 -10.65 -16.55
C ASP A 154 18.49 -11.34 -15.30
N ASP A 155 19.49 -10.72 -14.66
CA ASP A 155 20.09 -11.20 -13.41
C ASP A 155 19.32 -10.64 -12.21
N LEU A 156 18.46 -11.49 -11.63
CA LEU A 156 17.70 -11.16 -10.44
C LEU A 156 18.62 -11.09 -9.22
N SER A 157 18.99 -9.87 -8.81
CA SER A 157 19.83 -9.64 -7.61
C SER A 157 19.28 -10.25 -6.32
N TRP A 158 17.98 -10.59 -6.27
CA TRP A 158 17.31 -11.12 -5.09
C TRP A 158 17.23 -12.65 -5.02
N GLU A 159 17.44 -13.40 -6.13
CA GLU A 159 17.43 -14.87 -6.14
C GLU A 159 18.59 -15.48 -5.32
N MET A 160 19.65 -14.70 -5.04
CA MET A 160 20.83 -15.19 -4.34
C MET A 160 20.73 -15.27 -2.81
N TYR A 161 19.60 -14.93 -2.20
CA TYR A 161 19.53 -14.86 -0.73
C TYR A 161 18.29 -15.57 -0.17
N ASN A 162 18.45 -16.88 0.01
CA ASN A 162 17.70 -17.72 0.95
C ASN A 162 17.86 -17.17 2.39
N GLN A 163 17.20 -16.06 2.70
CA GLN A 163 17.05 -15.66 4.10
C GLN A 163 15.82 -16.35 4.69
N PRO A 164 15.93 -16.93 5.90
CA PRO A 164 14.77 -17.48 6.57
C PRO A 164 13.75 -16.36 6.75
N VAL A 165 12.55 -16.56 6.20
CA VAL A 165 11.40 -15.69 6.47
C VAL A 165 11.20 -15.72 7.98
N LYS A 166 11.50 -14.61 8.67
CA LYS A 166 11.15 -14.44 10.08
C LYS A 166 9.63 -14.37 10.13
N TYR A 167 9.00 -15.51 10.41
CA TYR A 167 7.55 -15.58 10.60
C TYR A 167 7.18 -14.66 11.76
N LEU A 168 6.38 -13.64 11.47
CA LEU A 168 5.71 -12.89 12.53
C LEU A 168 4.80 -13.88 13.25
N SER A 169 4.94 -13.97 14.57
CA SER A 169 4.08 -14.81 15.39
C SER A 169 2.62 -14.39 15.17
N PRO A 170 1.67 -15.34 15.09
CA PRO A 170 0.25 -15.01 15.09
C PRO A 170 -0.04 -14.09 16.28
N ILE A 171 -0.66 -12.94 16.02
CA ILE A 171 -0.95 -11.96 17.08
C ILE A 171 -1.99 -12.50 18.06
N TYR A 172 -2.84 -13.40 17.57
CA TYR A 172 -3.81 -14.12 18.39
C TYR A 172 -3.72 -15.60 18.06
N THR A 173 -3.11 -16.37 18.95
CA THR A 173 -3.57 -17.73 19.16
C THR A 173 -4.96 -17.64 19.79
N PRO A 174 -5.97 -18.40 19.31
CA PRO A 174 -7.25 -18.46 19.96
C PRO A 174 -7.01 -18.82 21.42
N HIS A 175 -7.26 -17.89 22.33
CA HIS A 175 -7.28 -18.22 23.75
C HIS A 175 -8.41 -19.23 23.92
N SER A 176 -8.20 -20.26 24.75
CA SER A 176 -9.28 -21.17 25.13
C SER A 176 -10.43 -20.32 25.68
N VAL A 177 -11.50 -20.21 24.90
CA VAL A 177 -12.71 -19.53 25.35
C VAL A 177 -13.29 -20.40 26.45
N SER A 178 -13.43 -19.84 27.66
CA SER A 178 -14.09 -20.56 28.75
C SER A 178 -15.48 -21.02 28.27
N PRO A 179 -15.86 -22.28 28.47
CA PRO A 179 -17.23 -22.72 28.23
C PRO A 179 -18.22 -22.03 29.17
N ASP A 180 -17.73 -21.48 30.29
CA ASP A 180 -18.54 -20.76 31.26
C ASP A 180 -18.87 -19.36 30.76
N ARG A 181 -20.09 -19.19 30.28
CA ARG A 181 -20.65 -17.87 29.98
C ARG A 181 -20.86 -17.08 31.27
N CYS A 182 -20.23 -15.91 31.35
CA CYS A 182 -20.58 -14.93 32.36
C CYS A 182 -21.92 -14.27 31.97
N LYS A 183 -23.04 -14.87 32.42
CA LYS A 183 -24.40 -14.40 32.10
C LYS A 183 -24.60 -12.92 32.42
N THR A 184 -24.07 -12.46 33.55
CA THR A 184 -24.18 -11.06 33.98
C THR A 184 -23.52 -10.09 32.99
N VAL A 185 -22.35 -10.42 32.45
CA VAL A 185 -21.68 -9.57 31.45
C VAL A 185 -22.43 -9.58 30.12
N ALA A 186 -22.88 -10.75 29.66
CA ALA A 186 -23.67 -10.84 28.43
C ALA A 186 -24.97 -10.02 28.53
N GLU A 187 -25.69 -10.13 29.65
CA GLU A 187 -26.91 -9.36 29.93
C GLU A 187 -26.63 -7.85 30.04
N MET A 188 -25.46 -7.43 30.50
CA MET A 188 -25.10 -6.01 30.55
C MET A 188 -24.74 -5.44 29.17
N CYS A 189 -24.10 -6.23 28.31
CA CYS A 189 -23.49 -5.73 27.07
C CYS A 189 -24.32 -5.97 25.81
N ILE A 190 -24.99 -7.13 25.70
CA ILE A 190 -25.57 -7.62 24.43
C ILE A 190 -27.08 -7.39 24.41
N GLU A 191 -27.63 -7.01 23.25
CA GLU A 191 -29.07 -6.83 23.06
C GLU A 191 -29.83 -8.16 23.33
N PRO A 192 -30.95 -8.16 24.11
CA PRO A 192 -31.58 -9.39 24.57
C PRO A 192 -32.06 -10.32 23.44
N MET A 193 -32.42 -9.75 22.29
CA MET A 193 -32.82 -10.54 21.12
C MET A 193 -31.76 -11.57 20.69
N PHE A 194 -30.47 -11.27 20.89
CA PHE A 194 -29.37 -12.19 20.54
C PHE A 194 -29.25 -13.38 21.50
N GLU A 195 -29.92 -13.35 22.65
CA GLU A 195 -30.04 -14.51 23.55
C GLU A 195 -31.26 -15.38 23.25
N GLU A 196 -32.21 -14.91 22.44
CA GLU A 196 -33.39 -15.68 22.05
C GLU A 196 -33.03 -16.84 21.12
N SER A 197 -33.60 -18.02 21.38
CA SER A 197 -33.27 -19.25 20.64
C SER A 197 -33.56 -19.13 19.14
N ILE A 198 -34.63 -18.44 18.77
CA ILE A 198 -35.03 -18.24 17.36
C ILE A 198 -33.96 -17.44 16.61
N TYR A 199 -33.50 -16.32 17.19
CA TYR A 199 -32.44 -15.51 16.58
C TYR A 199 -31.12 -16.27 16.53
N ARG A 200 -30.77 -17.03 17.58
CA ARG A 200 -29.53 -17.81 17.61
C ARG A 200 -29.50 -18.92 16.57
N GLU A 201 -30.61 -19.61 16.34
CA GLU A 201 -30.69 -20.62 15.29
C GLU A 201 -30.61 -19.98 13.91
N ALA A 202 -31.30 -18.85 13.68
CA ALA A 202 -31.19 -18.11 12.42
C ALA A 202 -29.75 -17.63 12.14
N ILE A 203 -29.04 -17.14 13.17
CA ILE A 203 -27.63 -16.77 13.09
C ILE A 203 -26.77 -17.97 12.70
N ARG A 204 -27.01 -19.12 13.34
CA ARG A 204 -26.28 -20.36 13.08
C ARG A 204 -26.49 -20.85 11.65
N GLU A 205 -27.73 -20.93 11.20
CA GLU A 205 -28.08 -21.37 9.85
C GLU A 205 -27.46 -20.44 8.79
N THR A 206 -27.54 -19.13 9.00
CA THR A 206 -26.93 -18.12 8.11
C THR A 206 -25.41 -18.28 8.05
N PHE A 207 -24.75 -18.47 9.20
CA PHE A 207 -23.31 -18.66 9.25
C PHE A 207 -22.89 -19.98 8.59
N ILE A 208 -23.64 -21.08 8.80
CA ILE A 208 -23.38 -22.37 8.14
C ILE A 208 -23.52 -22.22 6.62
N ALA A 209 -24.52 -21.49 6.15
CA ALA A 209 -24.77 -21.29 4.72
C ALA A 209 -23.72 -20.39 4.05
N ASN A 210 -23.32 -19.29 4.72
CA ASN A 210 -22.55 -18.22 4.08
C ASN A 210 -21.08 -18.15 4.51
N GLY A 211 -20.71 -18.79 5.62
CA GLY A 211 -19.40 -18.65 6.25
C GLY A 211 -19.17 -17.32 6.97
N TYR A 212 -20.17 -16.42 6.99
CA TYR A 212 -20.14 -15.14 7.71
C TYR A 212 -21.57 -14.69 8.10
N ILE A 213 -21.65 -13.72 9.01
CA ILE A 213 -22.89 -13.02 9.37
C ILE A 213 -22.58 -11.62 9.89
N MET A 214 -23.50 -10.67 9.67
CA MET A 214 -23.48 -9.34 10.27
C MET A 214 -24.59 -9.24 11.32
N CYS A 215 -24.23 -9.02 12.58
CA CYS A 215 -25.16 -8.84 13.69
C CYS A 215 -25.34 -7.35 13.97
N ASP A 216 -26.25 -6.70 13.25
CA ASP A 216 -26.55 -5.28 13.48
C ASP A 216 -27.22 -5.06 14.85
N GLY A 217 -26.88 -3.97 15.53
CA GLY A 217 -27.39 -3.67 16.87
C GLY A 217 -26.94 -4.67 17.95
N PHE A 218 -25.77 -5.30 17.80
CA PHE A 218 -25.33 -6.35 18.73
C PHE A 218 -25.20 -5.90 20.19
N PHE A 219 -24.64 -4.71 20.41
CA PHE A 219 -24.49 -4.14 21.74
C PHE A 219 -25.71 -3.31 22.14
N LYS A 220 -26.04 -3.33 23.43
CA LYS A 220 -27.05 -2.43 23.99
C LYS A 220 -26.65 -0.97 23.79
N PRO A 221 -27.61 -0.05 23.55
CA PRO A 221 -27.32 1.38 23.45
C PRO A 221 -26.52 1.91 24.65
N SER A 222 -26.85 1.49 25.87
CA SER A 222 -26.11 1.89 27.08
C SER A 222 -24.65 1.42 27.06
N MET A 223 -24.37 0.24 26.50
CA MET A 223 -23.01 -0.26 26.37
C MET A 223 -22.25 0.50 25.28
N LEU A 224 -22.91 0.81 24.16
CA LEU A 224 -22.35 1.64 23.10
C LEU A 224 -21.99 3.04 23.63
N ASP A 225 -22.83 3.64 24.46
CA ASP A 225 -22.55 4.93 25.10
C ASP A 225 -21.30 4.86 25.99
N ILE A 226 -21.18 3.80 26.80
CA ILE A 226 -20.00 3.58 27.66
C ILE A 226 -18.73 3.44 26.80
N LEU A 227 -18.74 2.55 25.81
CA LEU A 227 -17.59 2.33 24.92
C LEU A 227 -17.21 3.60 24.16
N SER A 228 -18.21 4.34 23.68
CA SER A 228 -18.00 5.59 22.96
C SER A 228 -17.36 6.63 23.87
N ASN A 229 -17.88 6.80 25.08
CA ASN A 229 -17.31 7.72 26.06
C ASN A 229 -15.86 7.38 26.39
N GLU A 230 -15.53 6.09 26.59
CA GLU A 230 -14.14 5.66 26.82
C GLU A 230 -13.26 5.92 25.60
N ILE A 231 -13.72 5.55 24.40
CA ILE A 231 -12.95 5.73 23.16
C ILE A 231 -12.64 7.20 22.89
N PHE A 232 -13.63 8.07 23.08
CA PHE A 232 -13.52 9.51 22.81
C PHE A 232 -12.98 10.33 24.01
N SER A 233 -12.76 9.71 25.17
CA SER A 233 -12.19 10.39 26.35
C SER A 233 -10.71 10.76 26.20
N ASN A 234 -10.02 10.26 25.17
CA ASN A 234 -8.57 10.35 24.99
C ASN A 234 -7.73 9.76 26.14
N SER A 235 -8.33 8.96 27.04
CA SER A 235 -7.61 8.36 28.18
C SER A 235 -6.87 7.06 27.82
N MET A 236 -7.03 6.55 26.60
CA MET A 236 -6.45 5.29 26.16
C MET A 236 -5.03 5.45 25.63
N HIS A 237 -4.20 4.43 25.87
CA HIS A 237 -2.83 4.36 25.35
C HIS A 237 -2.77 3.62 24.01
N TRP A 238 -2.73 4.40 22.93
CA TRP A 238 -2.60 3.86 21.58
C TRP A 238 -1.15 3.48 21.25
N LYS A 239 -0.97 2.43 20.47
CA LYS A 239 0.34 2.00 19.94
C LYS A 239 0.19 1.71 18.46
N ILE A 240 1.06 2.31 17.65
CA ILE A 240 1.17 1.98 16.23
C ILE A 240 1.68 0.54 16.12
N LYS A 241 1.02 -0.26 15.28
CA LYS A 241 1.37 -1.66 15.02
C LYS A 241 1.75 -1.81 13.55
N GLY A 242 3.03 -2.00 13.30
CA GLY A 242 3.56 -2.35 11.98
C GLY A 242 3.61 -3.87 11.73
N PRO A 243 4.37 -4.29 10.71
CA PRO A 243 5.16 -3.45 9.82
C PRO A 243 4.28 -2.73 8.78
N LEU A 244 4.67 -1.51 8.36
CA LEU A 244 3.81 -0.62 7.58
C LEU A 244 3.47 -1.15 6.17
N ASN A 245 4.22 -2.13 5.67
CA ASN A 245 3.93 -2.81 4.41
C ASN A 245 2.93 -3.99 4.56
N LYS A 246 2.32 -4.19 5.73
CA LYS A 246 1.37 -5.29 5.99
C LYS A 246 0.09 -4.87 6.71
N ARG A 247 0.06 -3.72 7.37
CA ARG A 247 -1.01 -3.31 8.30
C ARG A 247 -1.26 -1.82 8.25
#